data_AF-A0A8T0V244-F1
#
_entry.id   AF-A0A8T0V244-F1
#
_cell.length_a   1.000
_cell.length_b   1.000
_cell.length_c   1.000
_cell.angle_alpha   90.00
_cell.angle_beta   90.00
_cell.angle_gamma   90.00
#
_symmetry.space_group_name_H-M   'P 1'
#
loop_
_entity.id
_entity.type
_entity.pdbx_description
1 polymer ?
#
loop_
_entity_poly.entity_id
_entity_poly.type
_entity_poly.pdbx_seq_one_letter_code
_entity_poly.pdbx_strand_id
1 'polypeptide(L)'
;MFFCDDTPVVHAAAYPDPSMAPPLFMYCKNDTALGIVFPDWTFWGWPEVNIRPWAPFLEEVEREIRRVPWLDREPYAFWKGNPDVGGLRTDLMRCNGSHNSKVDWNARLVRQDWEDADRNGFKDSNLAKQCTYRYKIYVQGRTWSVSQKYILACGSPMLRIDTPFHDFFSRGLVAGKHYLPIDSDCMCPSIKSAVDWGNAQPVQAQRMGEEGSSFARDELSMDYVYDYMLHQLTQYARLLRYRVTVRPEERHRALPGVHGMPCIWPCW
;
A
#
# COMPACT_ATOMS: atom_id res chain seq x y z
N MET A 1 -8.12 18.12 -10.83
CA MET A 1 -9.03 17.00 -11.15
C MET A 1 -8.48 15.77 -10.45
N PHE A 2 -9.33 14.87 -9.95
CA PHE A 2 -8.89 13.60 -9.35
C PHE A 2 -9.07 12.47 -10.36
N PHE A 3 -8.04 11.64 -10.50
CA PHE A 3 -8.05 10.45 -11.32
C PHE A 3 -7.87 9.24 -10.42
N CYS A 4 -8.83 8.33 -10.48
CA CYS A 4 -8.92 7.25 -9.53
C CYS A 4 -8.57 5.87 -10.08
N ASP A 5 -8.14 5.77 -11.34
CA ASP A 5 -7.64 4.50 -11.84
C ASP A 5 -6.20 4.29 -11.31
N ASP A 6 -5.76 3.04 -11.32
CA ASP A 6 -4.47 2.61 -10.80
C ASP A 6 -3.30 3.09 -11.67
N THR A 7 -3.54 3.37 -12.95
CA THR A 7 -2.43 3.61 -13.90
C THR A 7 -2.10 5.10 -14.01
N PRO A 8 -0.84 5.54 -13.76
CA PRO A 8 -0.38 6.89 -14.11
C PRO A 8 -0.62 7.22 -15.59
N VAL A 9 -1.28 8.34 -15.92
CA VAL A 9 -1.66 8.71 -17.31
C VAL A 9 -1.03 10.01 -17.84
N VAL A 10 -0.57 10.92 -16.96
CA VAL A 10 0.06 12.19 -17.39
C VAL A 10 1.56 11.99 -17.55
N HIS A 11 2.00 11.45 -18.70
CA HIS A 11 3.41 11.12 -18.95
C HIS A 11 4.21 12.32 -19.45
N ALA A 12 5.40 12.56 -18.89
CA ALA A 12 6.28 13.67 -19.27
C ALA A 12 6.64 13.67 -20.76
N ALA A 13 6.79 12.49 -21.37
CA ALA A 13 7.09 12.35 -22.79
C ALA A 13 6.02 12.94 -23.73
N ALA A 14 4.77 13.08 -23.26
CA ALA A 14 3.69 13.70 -24.03
C ALA A 14 3.69 15.24 -23.97
N TYR A 15 4.52 15.84 -23.10
CA TYR A 15 4.54 17.28 -22.84
C TYR A 15 5.98 17.82 -22.95
N PRO A 16 6.38 18.35 -24.13
CA PRO A 16 7.70 18.96 -24.30
C PRO A 16 7.99 20.09 -23.30
N ASP A 17 6.94 20.81 -22.89
CA ASP A 17 6.95 21.72 -21.75
C ASP A 17 6.05 21.14 -20.63
N PRO A 18 6.60 20.70 -19.49
CA PRO A 18 5.82 20.18 -18.37
C PRO A 18 4.78 21.16 -17.83
N SER A 19 4.94 22.47 -18.03
CA SER A 19 3.95 23.46 -17.59
C SER A 19 2.63 23.38 -18.36
N MET A 20 2.62 22.70 -19.50
CA MET A 20 1.44 22.44 -20.33
C MET A 20 0.69 21.16 -19.91
N ALA A 21 1.25 20.35 -19.02
CA ALA A 21 0.61 19.13 -18.56
C ALA A 21 -0.62 19.46 -17.69
N PRO A 22 -1.76 18.76 -17.88
CA PRO A 22 -2.93 18.98 -17.06
C PRO A 22 -2.66 18.54 -15.61
N PRO A 23 -3.00 19.36 -14.60
CA PRO A 23 -2.84 18.97 -13.21
C PRO A 23 -3.86 17.90 -12.84
N LEU A 24 -3.36 16.71 -12.55
CA LEU A 24 -4.15 15.54 -12.19
C LEU A 24 -3.66 14.95 -10.87
N PHE A 25 -4.55 14.87 -9.89
CA PHE A 25 -4.31 14.16 -8.64
C PHE A 25 -4.51 12.67 -8.88
N MET A 26 -3.53 11.87 -8.45
CA MET A 26 -3.46 10.43 -8.68
C MET A 26 -2.96 9.74 -7.43
N TYR A 27 -3.22 8.45 -7.26
CA TYR A 27 -2.81 7.75 -6.04
C TYR A 27 -1.32 7.37 -6.02
N CYS A 28 -0.72 7.11 -7.17
CA CYS A 28 0.72 6.94 -7.31
C CYS A 28 1.28 7.65 -8.54
N LYS A 29 2.60 7.67 -8.64
CA LYS A 29 3.31 7.92 -9.88
C LYS A 29 4.67 7.20 -9.91
N ASN A 30 5.30 7.19 -11.07
CA ASN A 30 6.71 6.88 -11.26
C ASN A 30 7.43 8.13 -11.79
N ASP A 31 8.73 8.02 -12.05
CA ASP A 31 9.56 9.16 -12.49
C ASP A 31 9.21 9.70 -13.88
N THR A 32 8.43 8.95 -14.67
CA THR A 32 7.98 9.39 -16.01
C THR A 32 6.61 10.06 -16.00
N ALA A 33 5.92 10.10 -14.87
CA ALA A 33 4.59 10.68 -14.73
C ALA A 33 4.60 12.01 -13.94
N LEU A 34 3.86 12.99 -14.45
CA LEU A 34 3.73 14.35 -13.92
C LEU A 34 2.55 14.52 -12.95
N GLY A 35 1.78 13.45 -12.71
CA GLY A 35 0.67 13.44 -11.75
C GLY A 35 1.09 13.91 -10.35
N ILE A 36 0.12 14.47 -9.62
CA ILE A 36 0.27 14.91 -8.24
C ILE A 36 -0.22 13.78 -7.35
N VAL A 37 0.65 13.20 -6.53
CA VAL A 37 0.28 12.10 -5.64
C VAL A 37 -0.68 12.58 -4.54
N PHE A 38 -1.78 11.88 -4.34
CA PHE A 38 -2.82 12.15 -3.36
C PHE A 38 -3.15 10.87 -2.59
N PRO A 39 -3.56 10.93 -1.30
CA PRO A 39 -3.94 9.75 -0.55
C PRO A 39 -5.01 8.92 -1.24
N ASP A 40 -4.83 7.60 -1.24
CA ASP A 40 -5.80 6.69 -1.80
C ASP A 40 -7.04 6.56 -0.92
N TRP A 41 -8.08 6.02 -1.54
CA TRP A 41 -9.40 5.92 -0.94
C TRP A 41 -9.39 4.96 0.27
N THR A 42 -8.52 3.97 0.31
CA THR A 42 -8.51 2.95 1.38
C THR A 42 -8.13 3.49 2.76
N PHE A 43 -7.76 4.77 2.91
CA PHE A 43 -7.66 5.43 4.22
C PHE A 43 -9.01 5.54 4.94
N TRP A 44 -10.10 5.67 4.20
CA TRP A 44 -11.47 5.64 4.74
C TRP A 44 -12.10 4.24 4.74
N GLY A 45 -11.33 3.23 4.34
CA GLY A 45 -11.73 1.83 4.31
C GLY A 45 -12.14 1.35 2.92
N TRP A 46 -12.42 0.05 2.85
CA TRP A 46 -12.92 -0.63 1.66
C TRP A 46 -13.94 -1.68 2.11
N PRO A 47 -15.20 -1.24 2.36
CA PRO A 47 -16.22 -2.06 3.02
C PRO A 47 -16.61 -3.30 2.21
N GLU A 48 -16.57 -3.22 0.89
CA GLU A 48 -16.88 -4.31 -0.04
C GLU A 48 -16.02 -5.55 0.20
N VAL A 49 -14.79 -5.37 0.70
CA VAL A 49 -13.84 -6.46 0.99
C VAL A 49 -13.49 -6.54 2.48
N ASN A 50 -14.34 -5.96 3.34
CA ASN A 50 -14.22 -5.98 4.80
C ASN A 50 -12.91 -5.38 5.33
N ILE A 51 -12.40 -4.33 4.69
CA ILE A 51 -11.26 -3.54 5.18
C ILE A 51 -11.77 -2.31 5.92
N ARG A 52 -11.37 -2.17 7.19
CA ARG A 52 -11.73 -1.04 8.04
C ARG A 52 -11.06 0.26 7.59
N PRO A 53 -11.65 1.42 7.95
CA PRO A 53 -10.94 2.70 7.90
C PRO A 53 -9.63 2.65 8.68
N TRP A 54 -8.69 3.51 8.32
CA TRP A 54 -7.30 3.40 8.76
C TRP A 54 -7.09 3.47 10.27
N ALA A 55 -7.71 4.43 10.96
CA ALA A 55 -7.57 4.56 12.42
C ALA A 55 -8.12 3.33 13.18
N PRO A 56 -9.38 2.87 12.93
CA PRO A 56 -9.87 1.61 13.50
C PRO A 56 -9.05 0.37 13.12
N PHE A 57 -8.46 0.36 11.91
CA PHE A 57 -7.56 -0.72 11.50
C PHE A 57 -6.29 -0.76 12.36
N LEU A 58 -5.65 0.38 12.62
CA LEU A 58 -4.46 0.48 13.46
C LEU A 58 -4.73 -0.04 14.89
N GLU A 59 -5.88 0.33 15.48
CA GLU A 59 -6.31 -0.19 16.79
C GLU A 59 -6.51 -1.72 16.77
N GLU A 60 -7.06 -2.26 15.69
CA GLU A 60 -7.22 -3.70 15.52
C GLU A 60 -5.87 -4.42 15.40
N VAL A 61 -4.95 -3.89 14.58
CA VAL A 61 -3.59 -4.42 14.47
C VAL A 61 -2.91 -4.43 15.83
N GLU A 62 -2.99 -3.33 16.60
CA GLU A 62 -2.35 -3.25 17.91
C GLU A 62 -2.87 -4.32 18.89
N ARG A 63 -4.16 -4.69 18.79
CA ARG A 63 -4.74 -5.81 19.55
C ARG A 63 -4.25 -7.16 19.05
N GLU A 64 -4.18 -7.38 17.75
CA GLU A 64 -3.76 -8.65 17.16
C GLU A 64 -2.26 -8.92 17.37
N ILE A 65 -1.39 -7.93 17.21
CA ILE A 65 0.06 -8.09 17.42
C ILE A 65 0.42 -8.39 18.87
N ARG A 66 -0.39 -7.94 19.84
CA ARG A 66 -0.20 -8.26 21.26
C ARG A 66 -0.54 -9.72 21.60
N ARG A 67 -1.29 -10.42 20.74
CA ARG A 67 -1.63 -11.84 20.95
C ARG A 67 -0.46 -12.77 20.64
N VAL A 68 0.41 -12.37 19.72
CA VAL A 68 1.58 -13.16 19.28
C VAL A 68 2.81 -12.27 19.33
N PRO A 69 3.61 -12.35 20.42
CA PRO A 69 4.88 -11.66 20.53
C PRO A 69 5.74 -11.90 19.29
N TRP A 70 6.53 -10.91 18.87
CA TRP A 70 7.27 -10.99 17.61
C TRP A 70 8.19 -12.21 17.53
N LEU A 71 8.83 -12.59 18.64
CA LEU A 71 9.70 -13.77 18.72
C LEU A 71 8.96 -15.09 18.48
N ASP A 72 7.66 -15.15 18.77
CA ASP A 72 6.82 -16.35 18.62
C ASP A 72 6.15 -16.43 17.24
N ARG A 73 6.33 -15.42 16.40
CA ARG A 73 5.83 -15.41 15.02
C ARG A 73 6.56 -16.42 14.16
N GLU A 74 5.84 -16.92 13.15
CA GLU A 74 6.38 -17.83 12.13
C GLU A 74 7.60 -17.20 11.45
N PRO A 75 8.77 -17.89 11.40
CA PRO A 75 10.04 -17.31 10.99
C PRO A 75 10.20 -17.20 9.47
N TYR A 76 9.11 -16.96 8.75
CA TYR A 76 9.04 -16.91 7.29
C TYR A 76 8.57 -15.56 6.78
N ALA A 77 8.90 -15.28 5.51
CA ALA A 77 8.30 -14.19 4.76
C ALA A 77 6.92 -14.60 4.24
N PHE A 78 5.92 -13.77 4.46
CA PHE A 78 4.55 -14.07 4.07
C PHE A 78 3.97 -13.03 3.11
N TRP A 79 3.22 -13.52 2.14
CA TRP A 79 2.40 -12.74 1.24
C TRP A 79 1.08 -13.46 0.93
N LYS A 80 -0.03 -12.72 0.92
CA LYS A 80 -1.32 -13.18 0.42
C LYS A 80 -1.88 -12.14 -0.54
N GLY A 81 -2.26 -12.55 -1.73
CA GLY A 81 -2.81 -11.62 -2.72
C GLY A 81 -3.10 -12.26 -4.07
N ASN A 82 -3.65 -11.47 -4.98
CA ASN A 82 -3.91 -11.90 -6.36
C ASN A 82 -2.63 -11.78 -7.19
N PRO A 83 -2.08 -12.89 -7.73
CA PRO A 83 -0.89 -12.85 -8.55
C PRO A 83 -1.16 -12.35 -9.98
N ASP A 84 -2.40 -12.42 -10.46
CA ASP A 84 -2.73 -12.21 -11.87
C ASP A 84 -2.83 -10.72 -12.26
N VAL A 85 -2.66 -9.80 -11.29
CA VAL A 85 -2.75 -8.35 -11.50
C VAL A 85 -1.40 -7.67 -11.83
N GLY A 86 -0.28 -8.41 -11.84
CA GLY A 86 1.02 -7.83 -12.16
C GLY A 86 2.13 -8.88 -12.32
N GLY A 87 3.02 -8.67 -13.29
CA GLY A 87 4.10 -9.62 -13.63
C GLY A 87 4.98 -10.00 -12.44
N LEU A 88 5.38 -9.03 -11.62
CA LEU A 88 6.19 -9.28 -10.42
C LEU A 88 5.50 -10.17 -9.38
N ARG A 89 4.16 -10.16 -9.31
CA ARG A 89 3.43 -11.07 -8.41
C ARG A 89 3.41 -12.50 -8.94
N THR A 90 3.26 -12.65 -10.25
CA THR A 90 3.42 -13.96 -10.92
C THR A 90 4.81 -14.53 -10.69
N ASP A 91 5.85 -13.69 -10.82
CA ASP A 91 7.23 -14.09 -10.55
C ASP A 91 7.45 -14.43 -9.07
N LEU A 92 6.89 -13.63 -8.14
CA LEU A 92 6.95 -13.90 -6.71
C LEU A 92 6.41 -15.29 -6.37
N MET A 93 5.31 -15.74 -7.00
CA MET A 93 4.75 -17.06 -6.76
C MET A 93 5.71 -18.23 -7.06
N ARG A 94 6.76 -18.02 -7.87
CA ARG A 94 7.81 -19.02 -8.11
C ARG A 94 8.70 -19.23 -6.89
N CYS A 95 8.71 -18.30 -5.95
CA CYS A 95 9.42 -18.42 -4.67
C CYS A 95 8.64 -19.26 -3.64
N ASN A 96 7.38 -19.61 -3.91
CA ASN A 96 6.66 -20.57 -3.09
C ASN A 96 7.30 -21.94 -3.35
N GLY A 97 7.91 -22.55 -2.34
CA GLY A 97 8.61 -23.83 -2.51
C GLY A 97 7.70 -24.82 -3.22
N SER A 98 8.01 -25.18 -4.48
CA SER A 98 7.25 -26.23 -5.15
C SER A 98 7.63 -27.56 -4.52
N HIS A 99 6.72 -28.53 -4.54
CA HIS A 99 7.01 -29.91 -4.13
C HIS A 99 8.25 -30.51 -4.83
N ASN A 100 8.69 -29.92 -5.96
CA ASN A 100 9.83 -30.34 -6.77
C ASN A 100 11.07 -29.44 -6.61
N SER A 101 11.00 -28.36 -5.84
CA SER A 101 12.12 -27.48 -5.52
C SER A 101 12.91 -28.07 -4.34
N LYS A 102 14.21 -28.32 -4.52
CA LYS A 102 15.11 -28.70 -3.41
C LYS A 102 15.43 -27.52 -2.47
N VAL A 103 14.98 -26.30 -2.78
CA VAL A 103 15.31 -25.08 -2.06
C VAL A 103 14.04 -24.50 -1.43
N ASP A 104 14.06 -24.33 -0.11
CA ASP A 104 13.10 -23.49 0.62
C ASP A 104 13.61 -22.05 0.63
N TRP A 105 12.87 -21.16 -0.02
CA TRP A 105 13.16 -19.73 -0.08
C TRP A 105 12.74 -18.97 1.19
N ASN A 106 12.25 -19.68 2.21
CA ASN A 106 11.65 -19.13 3.43
C ASN A 106 10.43 -18.22 3.16
N ALA A 107 9.76 -18.40 2.03
CA ALA A 107 8.57 -17.67 1.63
C ALA A 107 7.33 -18.56 1.76
N ARG A 108 6.23 -17.99 2.27
CA ARG A 108 4.90 -18.62 2.37
C ARG A 108 3.93 -17.73 1.61
N LEU A 109 3.63 -18.13 0.37
CA LEU A 109 2.86 -17.32 -0.57
C LEU A 109 1.49 -17.94 -0.79
N VAL A 110 0.44 -17.17 -0.57
CA VAL A 110 -0.94 -17.62 -0.65
C VAL A 110 -1.66 -16.85 -1.75
N ARG A 111 -2.20 -17.56 -2.74
CA ARG A 111 -3.09 -16.94 -3.73
C ARG A 111 -4.39 -16.53 -3.04
N GLN A 112 -4.79 -15.28 -3.23
CA GLN A 112 -6.13 -14.82 -2.89
C GLN A 112 -7.09 -15.29 -3.98
N ASP A 113 -7.98 -16.22 -3.61
CA ASP A 113 -9.16 -16.55 -4.41
C ASP A 113 -10.25 -15.53 -4.10
N TRP A 114 -10.62 -14.73 -5.11
CA TRP A 114 -11.64 -13.71 -4.96
C TRP A 114 -13.05 -14.28 -5.02
N GLU A 115 -13.27 -15.34 -5.78
CA GLU A 115 -14.58 -15.98 -5.85
C GLU A 115 -14.93 -16.64 -4.53
N ASP A 116 -13.95 -17.28 -3.89
CA ASP A 116 -14.14 -17.86 -2.56
C ASP A 116 -14.33 -16.80 -1.48
N ALA A 117 -13.52 -15.74 -1.51
CA ALA A 117 -13.65 -14.65 -0.58
C ALA A 117 -15.01 -13.94 -0.71
N ASP A 118 -15.52 -13.75 -1.93
CA ASP A 118 -16.84 -13.19 -2.16
C ASP A 118 -17.94 -14.09 -1.57
N ARG A 119 -17.89 -15.41 -1.87
CA ARG A 119 -18.85 -16.39 -1.30
C ARG A 119 -18.84 -16.43 0.22
N ASN A 120 -17.67 -16.23 0.85
CA ASN A 120 -17.54 -16.25 2.31
C ASN A 120 -17.73 -14.89 2.98
N GLY A 121 -17.92 -13.81 2.20
CA GLY A 121 -18.09 -12.45 2.69
C GLY A 121 -16.81 -11.87 3.29
N PHE A 122 -15.64 -12.21 2.73
CA PHE A 122 -14.31 -11.73 3.12
C PHE A 122 -13.95 -11.97 4.60
N LYS A 123 -14.53 -13.02 5.21
CA LYS A 123 -14.30 -13.34 6.64
C LYS A 123 -12.84 -13.68 6.94
N ASP A 124 -12.16 -14.29 5.97
CA ASP A 124 -10.75 -14.71 6.08
C ASP A 124 -9.77 -13.70 5.46
N SER A 125 -10.24 -12.50 5.13
CA SER A 125 -9.46 -11.43 4.49
C SER A 125 -9.04 -10.34 5.47
N ASN A 126 -9.32 -10.50 6.77
CA ASN A 126 -8.90 -9.55 7.79
C ASN A 126 -7.36 -9.44 7.82
N LEU A 127 -6.85 -8.27 7.41
CA LEU A 127 -5.42 -8.02 7.28
C LEU A 127 -4.69 -7.99 8.63
N ALA A 128 -5.35 -7.54 9.70
CA ALA A 128 -4.75 -7.44 11.04
C ALA A 128 -4.44 -8.84 11.62
N LYS A 129 -5.28 -9.83 11.32
CA LYS A 129 -5.04 -11.23 11.72
C LYS A 129 -3.87 -11.89 10.98
N GLN A 130 -3.35 -11.27 9.92
CA GLN A 130 -2.24 -11.81 9.13
C GLN A 130 -0.86 -11.33 9.63
N CYS A 131 -0.79 -10.69 10.80
CA CYS A 131 0.46 -10.21 11.42
C CYS A 131 1.14 -11.29 12.29
N THR A 132 1.03 -12.57 11.90
CA THR A 132 1.57 -13.74 12.63
C THR A 132 2.91 -14.24 12.09
N TYR A 133 3.42 -13.64 11.01
CA TYR A 133 4.70 -13.97 10.39
C TYR A 133 5.73 -12.88 10.70
N ARG A 134 6.99 -13.27 10.91
CA ARG A 134 8.08 -12.33 11.22
C ARG A 134 8.32 -11.32 10.10
N TYR A 135 8.14 -11.70 8.84
CA TYR A 135 8.37 -10.82 7.69
C TYR A 135 7.16 -10.78 6.77
N LYS A 136 6.91 -9.61 6.19
CA LYS A 136 5.79 -9.39 5.26
C LYS A 136 6.33 -8.85 3.95
N ILE A 137 5.91 -9.43 2.83
CA ILE A 137 6.41 -9.02 1.52
C ILE A 137 5.47 -7.96 0.94
N TYR A 138 6.05 -6.85 0.50
CA TYR A 138 5.38 -5.89 -0.36
C TYR A 138 5.81 -6.11 -1.80
N VAL A 139 4.82 -6.21 -2.69
CA VAL A 139 5.00 -6.30 -4.13
C VAL A 139 3.92 -5.47 -4.82
N GLN A 140 4.34 -4.72 -5.83
CA GLN A 140 3.47 -3.87 -6.62
C GLN A 140 2.37 -4.70 -7.32
N GLY A 141 1.23 -4.08 -7.64
CA GLY A 141 0.15 -4.72 -8.40
C GLY A 141 0.29 -4.41 -9.88
N ARG A 142 -0.79 -3.89 -10.48
CA ARG A 142 -0.74 -3.25 -11.80
C ARG A 142 0.22 -2.05 -11.76
N THR A 143 0.17 -1.30 -10.67
CA THR A 143 1.08 -0.19 -10.33
C THR A 143 1.45 -0.28 -8.84
N TRP A 144 1.27 0.77 -8.02
CA TRP A 144 1.44 0.66 -6.57
C TRP A 144 0.42 -0.33 -5.98
N SER A 145 0.65 -0.77 -4.73
CA SER A 145 -0.31 -1.62 -4.02
C SER A 145 -0.71 -0.96 -2.72
N VAL A 146 -2.03 -0.82 -2.49
CA VAL A 146 -2.60 -0.33 -1.23
C VAL A 146 -2.16 -1.13 0.00
N SER A 147 -1.66 -2.37 -0.21
CA SER A 147 -1.19 -3.25 0.87
C SER A 147 -0.02 -2.69 1.67
N GLN A 148 0.75 -1.72 1.16
CA GLN A 148 1.98 -1.25 1.80
C GLN A 148 1.76 -0.74 3.23
N LYS A 149 0.77 0.13 3.44
CA LYS A 149 0.47 0.70 4.77
C LYS A 149 0.03 -0.36 5.78
N TYR A 150 -0.78 -1.34 5.33
CA TYR A 150 -1.24 -2.44 6.18
C TYR A 150 -0.09 -3.39 6.56
N ILE A 151 0.85 -3.62 5.64
CA ILE A 151 2.07 -4.41 5.89
C ILE A 151 2.95 -3.71 6.93
N LEU A 152 3.20 -2.41 6.76
CA LEU A 152 4.00 -1.61 7.70
C LEU A 152 3.42 -1.65 9.12
N ALA A 153 2.10 -1.60 9.26
CA ALA A 153 1.44 -1.62 10.57
C ALA A 153 1.65 -2.91 11.38
N CYS A 154 1.95 -4.05 10.74
CA CYS A 154 2.01 -5.35 11.43
C CYS A 154 3.12 -5.50 12.49
N GLY A 155 4.06 -4.57 12.59
CA GLY A 155 5.24 -4.72 13.46
C GLY A 155 6.19 -5.82 12.98
N SER A 156 6.07 -6.23 11.71
CA SER A 156 6.94 -7.19 11.04
C SER A 156 7.76 -6.43 9.99
N PRO A 157 9.08 -6.64 9.88
CA PRO A 157 9.85 -6.05 8.79
C PRO A 157 9.22 -6.30 7.44
N MET A 158 9.08 -5.22 6.67
CA MET A 158 8.62 -5.28 5.30
C MET A 158 9.79 -5.66 4.39
N LEU A 159 9.63 -6.73 3.62
CA LEU A 159 10.50 -7.05 2.48
C LEU A 159 9.89 -6.37 1.25
N ARG A 160 10.45 -5.24 0.83
CA ARG A 160 9.90 -4.42 -0.25
C ARG A 160 10.57 -4.80 -1.57
N ILE A 161 9.85 -5.50 -2.43
CA ILE A 161 10.28 -5.71 -3.82
C ILE A 161 10.37 -4.36 -4.51
N ASP A 162 11.48 -4.15 -5.20
CA ASP A 162 11.78 -2.88 -5.84
C ASP A 162 10.68 -2.50 -6.83
N THR A 163 10.34 -1.21 -6.83
CA THR A 163 9.22 -0.68 -7.60
C THR A 163 9.49 0.76 -7.98
N PRO A 164 9.18 1.17 -9.24
CA PRO A 164 9.29 2.57 -9.64
C PRO A 164 8.15 3.42 -9.08
N PHE A 165 7.11 2.80 -8.51
CA PHE A 165 5.92 3.50 -8.07
C PHE A 165 6.09 4.02 -6.64
N HIS A 166 5.70 5.28 -6.45
CA HIS A 166 5.59 5.92 -5.14
C HIS A 166 4.22 6.58 -4.98
N ASP A 167 3.69 6.50 -3.76
CA ASP A 167 2.49 7.19 -3.31
C ASP A 167 2.89 8.43 -2.50
N PHE A 168 1.95 9.00 -1.75
CA PHE A 168 2.18 10.23 -1.00
C PHE A 168 3.10 10.05 0.23
N PHE A 169 3.26 8.84 0.77
CA PHE A 169 4.03 8.60 1.99
C PHE A 169 5.31 7.79 1.78
N SER A 170 5.41 7.01 0.70
CA SER A 170 6.49 6.03 0.53
C SER A 170 7.88 6.65 0.40
N ARG A 171 7.97 7.96 0.08
CA ARG A 171 9.22 8.74 0.13
C ARG A 171 9.74 8.99 1.54
N GLY A 172 8.89 8.90 2.56
CA GLY A 172 9.29 8.94 3.98
C GLY A 172 9.89 7.62 4.47
N LEU A 173 9.83 6.55 3.66
CA LEU A 173 10.37 5.25 4.03
C LEU A 173 11.87 5.16 3.76
N VAL A 174 12.63 4.65 4.72
CA VAL A 174 14.10 4.53 4.65
C VAL A 174 14.49 3.06 4.66
N ALA A 175 15.23 2.62 3.64
CA ALA A 175 15.77 1.26 3.55
C ALA A 175 16.71 0.97 4.74
N GLY A 176 16.62 -0.23 5.31
CA GLY A 176 17.37 -0.62 6.50
C GLY A 176 16.83 -0.06 7.83
N LYS A 177 15.87 0.89 7.78
CA LYS A 177 15.16 1.40 8.97
C LYS A 177 13.71 0.93 9.01
N HIS A 178 12.95 1.14 7.93
CA HIS A 178 11.52 0.80 7.86
C HIS A 178 11.26 -0.50 7.06
N TYR A 179 12.19 -0.89 6.19
CA TYR A 179 12.04 -2.06 5.31
C TYR A 179 13.40 -2.59 4.81
N LEU A 180 13.42 -3.83 4.32
CA LEU A 180 14.53 -4.41 3.57
C LEU A 180 14.21 -4.37 2.06
N PRO A 181 15.09 -3.80 1.21
CA PRO A 181 14.89 -3.82 -0.23
C PRO A 181 15.12 -5.24 -0.78
N ILE A 182 14.27 -5.65 -1.71
CA ILE A 182 14.38 -6.93 -2.42
C ILE A 182 14.55 -6.62 -3.91
N ASP A 183 15.66 -7.07 -4.46
CA ASP A 183 15.95 -7.00 -5.90
C ASP A 183 14.93 -7.86 -6.68
N SER A 184 14.23 -7.26 -7.65
CA SER A 184 13.28 -7.96 -8.51
C SER A 184 13.93 -8.96 -9.45
N ASP A 185 15.18 -8.73 -9.86
CA ASP A 185 15.91 -9.61 -10.79
C ASP A 185 16.44 -10.86 -10.08
N CYS A 186 16.71 -10.75 -8.78
CA CYS A 186 17.18 -11.82 -7.90
C CYS A 186 16.19 -12.12 -6.76
N MET A 187 14.89 -12.12 -7.05
CA MET A 187 13.82 -12.06 -6.04
C MET A 187 13.86 -13.16 -4.97
N CYS A 188 13.80 -14.44 -5.34
CA CYS A 188 13.74 -15.53 -4.34
C CYS A 188 15.02 -15.65 -3.50
N PRO A 189 16.24 -15.59 -4.10
CA PRO A 189 17.49 -15.52 -3.32
C PRO A 189 17.57 -14.31 -2.39
N SER A 190 17.10 -13.13 -2.83
CA SER A 190 17.08 -11.91 -1.99
C SER A 190 16.10 -12.05 -0.82
N ILE A 191 14.91 -12.60 -1.04
CA ILE A 191 13.95 -12.90 0.03
C ILE A 191 14.57 -13.86 1.04
N LYS A 192 15.17 -14.96 0.55
CA LYS A 192 15.79 -15.95 1.43
C LYS A 192 16.91 -15.32 2.28
N SER A 193 17.78 -14.55 1.67
CA SER A 193 18.90 -13.89 2.34
C SER A 193 18.43 -12.91 3.42
N ALA A 194 17.38 -12.14 3.14
CA ALA A 194 16.77 -11.22 4.10
C ALA A 194 16.16 -11.95 5.30
N VAL A 195 15.46 -13.07 5.06
CA VAL A 195 14.87 -13.88 6.14
C VAL A 195 15.93 -14.60 6.96
N ASP A 196 16.95 -15.18 6.31
CA ASP A 196 18.07 -15.85 7.00
C ASP A 196 18.82 -14.86 7.91
N TRP A 197 19.12 -13.65 7.39
CA TRP A 197 19.72 -12.57 8.18
C TRP A 197 18.85 -12.18 9.38
N GLY A 198 17.56 -11.92 9.16
CA GLY A 198 16.68 -11.46 10.23
C GLY A 198 16.48 -12.51 11.32
N ASN A 199 16.43 -13.80 10.95
CA ASN A 199 16.33 -14.89 11.90
C ASN A 199 17.62 -15.12 12.69
N ALA A 200 18.78 -14.81 12.10
CA ALA A 200 20.07 -14.78 12.80
C ALA A 200 20.24 -13.54 13.69
N GLN A 201 19.50 -12.45 13.42
CA GLN A 201 19.57 -11.18 14.15
C GLN A 201 18.19 -10.71 14.64
N PRO A 202 17.49 -11.50 15.49
CA PRO A 202 16.09 -11.28 15.81
C PRO A 202 15.81 -9.92 16.46
N VAL A 203 16.72 -9.42 17.31
CA VAL A 203 16.57 -8.08 17.94
C VAL A 203 16.60 -6.96 16.91
N GLN A 204 17.50 -7.05 15.92
CA GLN A 204 17.61 -6.04 14.86
C GLN A 204 16.40 -6.10 13.92
N ALA A 205 15.98 -7.31 13.56
CA ALA A 205 14.79 -7.53 12.75
C ALA A 205 13.52 -7.03 13.46
N GLN A 206 13.32 -7.35 14.74
CA GLN A 206 12.17 -6.85 15.51
C GLN A 206 12.15 -5.32 15.54
N ARG A 207 13.29 -4.68 15.84
CA ARG A 207 13.40 -3.22 15.87
C ARG A 207 12.98 -2.59 14.53
N MET A 208 13.37 -3.16 13.40
CA MET A 208 12.95 -2.67 12.08
C MET A 208 11.43 -2.77 11.89
N GLY A 209 10.79 -3.85 12.37
CA GLY A 209 9.34 -3.98 12.37
C GLY A 209 8.66 -2.93 13.25
N GLU A 210 9.24 -2.64 14.42
CA GLU A 210 8.78 -1.59 15.33
C GLU A 210 8.91 -0.18 14.72
N GLU A 211 10.01 0.13 14.03
CA GLU A 211 10.20 1.38 13.30
C GLU A 211 9.16 1.54 12.18
N GLY A 212 8.92 0.48 11.39
CA GLY A 212 7.91 0.50 10.32
C GLY A 212 6.47 0.69 10.85
N SER A 213 6.12 0.01 11.94
CA SER A 213 4.79 0.13 12.57
C SER A 213 4.62 1.44 13.35
N SER A 214 5.69 2.02 13.87
CA SER A 214 5.65 3.36 14.48
C SER A 214 5.47 4.42 13.39
N PHE A 215 6.15 4.33 12.25
CA PHE A 215 5.87 5.19 11.10
C PHE A 215 4.39 5.10 10.66
N ALA A 216 3.83 3.89 10.59
CA ALA A 216 2.42 3.70 10.23
C ALA A 216 1.43 4.36 11.21
N ARG A 217 1.76 4.36 12.51
CA ARG A 217 0.91 4.96 13.56
C ARG A 217 1.10 6.48 13.68
N ASP A 218 2.35 6.92 13.67
CA ASP A 218 2.72 8.25 14.12
C ASP A 218 2.85 9.22 12.93
N GLU A 219 3.43 8.79 11.81
CA GLU A 219 3.66 9.61 10.62
C GLU A 219 2.57 9.45 9.54
N LEU A 220 1.72 8.43 9.71
CA LEU A 220 0.62 8.09 8.80
C LEU A 220 -0.75 8.15 9.50
N SER A 221 -0.86 8.85 10.63
CA SER A 221 -2.14 9.06 11.30
C SER A 221 -3.15 9.78 10.39
N MET A 222 -4.45 9.64 10.66
CA MET A 222 -5.47 10.35 9.86
C MET A 222 -5.31 11.87 9.93
N ASP A 223 -4.77 12.42 11.02
CA ASP A 223 -4.48 13.86 11.15
C ASP A 223 -3.44 14.31 10.12
N TYR A 224 -2.35 13.56 9.95
CA TYR A 224 -1.33 13.85 8.94
C TYR A 224 -1.82 13.58 7.51
N VAL A 225 -2.68 12.58 7.31
CA VAL A 225 -3.33 12.35 6.01
C VAL A 225 -4.17 13.56 5.62
N TYR A 226 -5.02 14.06 6.52
CA TYR A 226 -5.83 15.25 6.28
C TYR A 226 -4.99 16.52 6.13
N ASP A 227 -3.93 16.69 6.93
CA ASP A 227 -3.01 17.82 6.81
C ASP A 227 -2.30 17.82 5.45
N TYR A 228 -1.83 16.67 4.98
CA TYR A 228 -1.26 16.52 3.64
C TYR A 228 -2.26 16.92 2.54
N MET A 229 -3.50 16.43 2.63
CA MET A 229 -4.56 16.79 1.67
C MET A 229 -4.83 18.29 1.67
N LEU A 230 -5.00 18.90 2.86
CA LEU A 230 -5.27 20.31 3.01
C LEU A 230 -4.11 21.16 2.48
N HIS A 231 -2.88 20.81 2.85
CA HIS A 231 -1.68 21.47 2.37
C HIS A 231 -1.62 21.44 0.84
N GLN A 232 -1.76 20.25 0.25
CA GLN A 232 -1.63 20.08 -1.19
C GLN A 232 -2.71 20.83 -1.97
N LEU A 233 -3.97 20.76 -1.53
CA LEU A 233 -5.08 21.50 -2.14
C LEU A 233 -4.92 23.01 -1.99
N THR A 234 -4.41 23.48 -0.84
CA THR A 234 -4.14 24.90 -0.60
C THR A 234 -3.01 25.42 -1.49
N GLN A 235 -1.91 24.68 -1.61
CA GLN A 235 -0.81 25.06 -2.50
C GLN A 235 -1.27 25.04 -3.97
N TYR A 236 -2.02 24.02 -4.37
CA TYR A 236 -2.57 23.93 -5.73
C TYR A 236 -3.51 25.10 -6.04
N ALA A 237 -4.39 25.49 -5.11
CA ALA A 237 -5.32 26.60 -5.30
C ALA A 237 -4.62 27.94 -5.57
N ARG A 238 -3.42 28.15 -4.99
CA ARG A 238 -2.60 29.35 -5.24
C ARG A 238 -2.04 29.44 -6.65
N LEU A 239 -1.98 28.31 -7.37
CA LEU A 239 -1.49 28.24 -8.75
C LEU A 239 -2.57 28.58 -9.78
N LEU A 240 -3.84 28.65 -9.36
CA LEU A 240 -4.95 28.93 -10.27
C LEU A 240 -4.86 30.37 -10.80
N ARG A 241 -4.87 30.50 -12.14
CA ARG A 241 -4.85 31.80 -12.84
C ARG A 241 -6.23 32.31 -13.24
N TYR A 242 -7.28 31.69 -12.70
CA TYR A 242 -8.67 32.00 -13.02
C TYR A 242 -9.52 31.95 -11.75
N ARG A 243 -10.67 32.63 -11.78
CA ARG A 243 -11.66 32.61 -10.70
C ARG A 243 -12.55 31.38 -10.86
N VAL A 244 -12.59 30.51 -9.85
CA VAL A 244 -13.47 29.35 -9.85
C VAL A 244 -14.93 29.81 -9.71
N THR A 245 -15.80 29.33 -10.59
CA THR A 245 -17.25 29.57 -10.56
C THR A 245 -17.99 28.25 -10.49
N VAL A 246 -19.00 28.16 -9.61
CA VAL A 246 -19.86 26.97 -9.53
C VAL A 246 -20.71 26.88 -10.78
N ARG A 247 -20.62 25.75 -11.50
CA ARG A 247 -21.45 25.54 -12.68
C ARG A 247 -22.91 25.33 -12.28
N PRO A 248 -23.89 25.85 -13.02
CA PRO A 248 -25.31 25.74 -12.65
C PRO A 248 -25.77 24.30 -12.35
N GLU A 249 -25.26 23.32 -13.09
CA GLU A 249 -25.53 21.89 -12.94
C GLU A 249 -24.96 21.27 -11.65
N GLU A 250 -23.98 21.92 -11.01
CA GLU A 250 -23.35 21.45 -9.76
C GLU A 250 -23.99 22.09 -8.51
N ARG A 251 -24.80 23.16 -8.67
CA ARG A 251 -25.39 23.90 -7.54
C ARG A 251 -26.38 23.09 -6.69
N HIS A 252 -26.94 22.01 -7.24
CA HIS A 252 -27.97 21.19 -6.57
C HIS A 252 -27.44 19.85 -6.06
N ARG A 253 -26.15 19.55 -6.27
CA ARG A 253 -25.49 18.43 -5.60
C ARG A 253 -25.00 18.89 -4.22
N ALA A 254 -25.93 19.29 -3.36
CA ALA A 254 -25.66 19.22 -1.92
C ALA A 254 -25.38 17.75 -1.61
N LEU A 255 -24.24 17.47 -0.97
CA LEU A 255 -23.87 16.12 -0.53
C LEU A 255 -25.07 15.51 0.20
N PRO A 256 -25.66 14.40 -0.28
CA PRO A 256 -26.65 13.66 0.48
C PRO A 256 -25.98 13.25 1.80
N GLY A 257 -26.66 13.50 2.92
CA GLY A 257 -26.11 13.19 4.24
C GLY A 257 -25.65 11.74 4.32
N VAL A 258 -24.35 11.53 4.55
CA VAL A 258 -23.63 10.33 5.05
C VAL A 258 -23.96 8.95 4.41
N HIS A 259 -24.85 8.87 3.43
CA HIS A 259 -25.13 7.68 2.64
C HIS A 259 -24.98 8.01 1.16
N GLY A 260 -23.79 7.69 0.65
CA GLY A 260 -23.42 7.84 -0.75
C GLY A 260 -22.97 9.26 -1.09
N MET A 261 -21.68 9.54 -0.90
CA MET A 261 -21.02 10.70 -1.51
C MET A 261 -20.80 10.42 -3.00
N PRO A 262 -21.58 11.00 -3.93
CA PRO A 262 -21.39 10.80 -5.36
C PRO A 262 -20.54 11.99 -5.84
N CYS A 263 -19.21 11.84 -5.78
CA CYS A 263 -18.18 12.55 -6.56
C CYS A 263 -16.79 12.66 -5.88
N ILE A 264 -16.65 12.35 -4.59
CA ILE A 264 -15.33 12.03 -3.99
C ILE A 264 -15.05 10.52 -4.14
N TRP A 265 -16.11 9.73 -4.40
CA TRP A 265 -16.12 8.28 -4.38
C TRP A 265 -17.11 7.66 -5.39
N PRO A 266 -16.88 7.83 -6.70
CA PRO A 266 -17.29 6.76 -7.61
C PRO A 266 -16.19 6.60 -8.65
N CYS A 267 -15.23 5.77 -8.29
CA CYS A 267 -14.25 5.26 -9.22
C CYS A 267 -14.43 3.75 -9.19
N TRP A 268 -15.37 3.34 -10.03
CA TRP A 268 -15.64 1.96 -10.38
C TRP A 268 -14.68 1.53 -11.47
#